data_AF-W6ZYU1-F1
#
_entry.id   AF-W6ZYU1-F1
#
_cell.length_a   1.000
_cell.length_b   1.000
_cell.length_c   1.000
_cell.angle_alpha   90.00
_cell.angle_beta   90.00
_cell.angle_gamma   90.00
#
_symmetry.space_group_name_H-M   'P 1'
#
loop_
_entity.id
_entity.type
_entity.pdbx_description
1 polymer ?
#
loop_
_entity_poly.entity_id
_entity_poly.type
_entity_poly.pdbx_seq_one_letter_code
_entity_poly.pdbx_strand_id
1 'polypeptide(L)'
;MKKAAFFSTLKYVRIPTPMTVNRNMRRFNMAENDRKIFFSFNLFSVFLFTLPIVYLAKANYKMCEENEVVYNKLCDSGVNVTRSIFSS
;
A
#
# COMPACT_ATOMS: atom_id res chain seq x y z
N MET A 1 -19.33 -6.10 -3.23
CA MET A 1 -18.59 -7.22 -3.87
C MET A 1 -17.28 -6.70 -4.48
N LYS A 2 -16.15 -6.70 -3.76
CA LYS A 2 -14.84 -6.25 -4.30
C LYS A 2 -13.64 -7.15 -3.92
N LYS A 3 -13.85 -8.20 -3.10
CA LYS A 3 -12.74 -9.04 -2.58
C LYS A 3 -12.31 -10.17 -3.54
N ALA A 4 -13.17 -10.63 -4.44
CA ALA A 4 -12.89 -11.79 -5.29
C ALA A 4 -11.85 -11.52 -6.40
N ALA A 5 -11.82 -10.30 -6.96
CA ALA A 5 -10.93 -9.94 -8.06
C ALA A 5 -9.44 -9.85 -7.63
N PHE A 6 -9.17 -9.61 -6.35
CA PHE A 6 -7.80 -9.47 -5.85
C PHE A 6 -7.06 -10.81 -5.77
N PHE A 7 -7.77 -11.90 -5.49
CA PHE A 7 -7.17 -13.24 -5.39
C PHE A 7 -7.01 -13.93 -6.76
N SER A 8 -7.86 -13.61 -7.74
CA SER A 8 -7.77 -14.23 -9.08
C SER A 8 -6.56 -13.75 -9.89
N THR A 9 -6.10 -12.52 -9.69
CA THR A 9 -4.95 -11.95 -10.40
C THR A 9 -3.61 -12.50 -9.92
N LEU A 10 -3.50 -12.88 -8.64
CA LEU A 10 -2.31 -13.54 -8.06
C LEU A 10 -1.94 -14.84 -8.77
N LYS A 11 -2.91 -15.57 -9.31
CA LYS A 11 -2.68 -16.82 -10.07
C LYS A 11 -1.91 -16.58 -11.38
N TYR A 12 -1.98 -15.38 -11.93
CA TYR A 12 -1.30 -15.00 -13.18
C TYR A 12 0.04 -14.30 -12.95
N VAL A 13 0.34 -13.92 -11.71
CA VAL A 13 1.65 -13.38 -11.35
C VAL A 13 2.62 -14.56 -11.37
N ARG A 14 3.48 -14.60 -12.40
CA ARG A 14 4.55 -15.60 -12.51
C ARG A 14 5.62 -15.32 -11.44
N ILE A 15 5.36 -15.77 -10.23
CA ILE A 15 6.33 -15.73 -9.13
C ILE A 15 7.53 -16.58 -9.56
N PRO A 16 8.77 -16.07 -9.41
CA PRO A 16 9.94 -16.86 -9.72
C PRO A 16 9.94 -18.17 -8.93
N THR A 17 10.17 -19.28 -9.63
CA THR A 17 10.32 -20.62 -9.07
C THR A 17 11.25 -20.78 -7.85
N PRO A 18 12.32 -19.99 -7.61
CA PRO A 18 13.08 -20.07 -6.36
C PRO A 18 12.31 -19.66 -5.10
N MET A 19 11.19 -18.94 -5.21
CA MET A 19 10.34 -18.61 -4.05
C MET A 19 9.47 -19.80 -3.65
N THR A 20 9.33 -20.81 -4.52
CA THR A 20 8.45 -21.96 -4.34
C THR A 20 9.20 -23.28 -4.12
N VAL A 21 10.51 -23.36 -4.39
CA VAL A 21 11.31 -24.60 -4.35
C VAL A 21 12.69 -24.35 -3.71
N ASN A 22 13.23 -25.37 -3.01
CA ASN A 22 14.49 -25.32 -2.28
C ASN A 22 15.70 -24.91 -3.16
N ARG A 23 16.47 -23.92 -2.68
CA ARG A 23 17.68 -23.35 -3.33
C ARG A 23 18.77 -24.38 -3.62
N ASN A 24 18.88 -25.43 -2.82
CA ASN A 24 19.96 -26.42 -2.92
C ASN A 24 19.80 -27.42 -4.09
N MET A 25 18.65 -27.42 -4.78
CA MET A 25 18.32 -28.45 -5.79
C MET A 25 18.55 -28.04 -7.25
N ARG A 26 18.98 -26.80 -7.55
CA ARG A 26 18.97 -26.31 -8.94
C ARG A 26 20.35 -25.93 -9.49
N ARG A 27 20.61 -26.33 -10.74
CA ARG A 27 21.69 -25.78 -11.58
C ARG A 27 21.43 -24.31 -11.86
N PHE A 28 22.49 -23.51 -11.93
CA PHE A 28 22.40 -22.08 -12.22
C PHE A 28 21.82 -21.87 -13.63
N ASN A 29 20.65 -21.23 -13.72
CA ASN A 29 20.00 -20.89 -14.98
C ASN A 29 19.95 -19.36 -15.12
N MET A 30 20.68 -18.82 -16.10
CA MET A 30 20.76 -17.38 -16.37
C MET A 30 19.39 -16.77 -16.67
N ALA A 31 18.56 -17.44 -17.46
CA ALA A 31 17.22 -16.96 -17.82
C ALA A 31 16.27 -16.89 -16.60
N GLU A 32 16.48 -17.76 -15.62
CA GLU A 32 15.73 -17.72 -14.36
C GLU A 32 16.25 -16.63 -13.42
N ASN A 33 17.56 -16.35 -13.45
CA ASN A 33 18.17 -15.29 -12.66
C ASN A 33 17.66 -13.90 -13.08
N ASP A 34 17.59 -13.62 -14.39
CA ASP A 34 17.07 -12.34 -14.89
C ASP A 34 15.61 -12.10 -14.48
N ARG A 35 14.78 -13.16 -14.52
CA ARG A 35 13.39 -13.08 -14.04
C ARG A 35 13.29 -12.76 -12.55
N LYS A 36 14.22 -13.27 -11.74
CA LYS A 36 14.29 -12.94 -10.30
C LYS A 36 14.65 -11.49 -10.09
N ILE A 37 15.67 -11.00 -10.81
CA ILE A 37 16.12 -9.60 -10.70
C ILE A 37 14.98 -8.67 -11.10
N PHE A 38 14.31 -8.93 -12.22
CA PHE A 38 13.18 -8.14 -12.68
C PHE A 38 12.02 -8.12 -11.68
N PHE A 39 11.64 -9.28 -11.15
CA PHE A 39 10.57 -9.39 -10.15
C PHE A 39 10.91 -8.67 -8.85
N SER A 40 12.14 -8.84 -8.35
CA SER A 40 12.63 -8.15 -7.15
C SER A 40 12.68 -6.64 -7.32
N PHE A 41 13.14 -6.14 -8.47
CA PHE A 41 13.18 -4.70 -8.74
C PHE A 41 11.78 -4.11 -8.85
N ASN A 42 10.83 -4.85 -9.44
CA ASN A 42 9.43 -4.44 -9.48
C ASN A 42 8.83 -4.36 -8.06
N LEU A 43 8.99 -5.38 -7.23
CA LEU A 43 8.57 -5.33 -5.83
C LEU A 43 9.21 -4.17 -5.06
N PHE A 44 10.49 -3.92 -5.28
CA PHE A 44 11.21 -2.81 -4.67
C PHE A 44 10.65 -1.46 -5.12
N SER A 45 10.32 -1.30 -6.40
CA SER A 45 9.68 -0.07 -6.89
C SER A 45 8.31 0.16 -6.26
N VAL A 46 7.46 -0.87 -6.19
CA VAL A 46 6.16 -0.79 -5.50
C VAL A 46 6.36 -0.37 -4.05
N PHE A 47 7.31 -0.98 -3.34
CA PHE A 47 7.65 -0.58 -1.98
C PHE A 47 8.02 0.90 -1.88
N LEU A 48 8.95 1.38 -2.72
CA LEU A 48 9.37 2.79 -2.72
C LEU A 48 8.20 3.75 -2.99
N PHE A 49 7.31 3.42 -3.93
CA PHE A 49 6.14 4.26 -4.23
C PHE A 49 5.06 4.20 -3.16
N THR A 50 5.02 3.16 -2.33
CA THR A 50 4.11 3.11 -1.17
C THR A 50 4.60 3.91 0.02
N LEU A 51 5.90 4.24 0.11
CA LEU A 51 6.45 4.99 1.24
C LEU A 51 5.79 6.36 1.46
N PRO A 52 5.59 7.21 0.43
CA PRO A 52 4.86 8.46 0.60
C PRO A 52 3.45 8.23 1.13
N ILE A 53 2.71 7.26 0.59
CA ILE A 53 1.33 6.97 1.01
C ILE A 53 1.28 6.57 2.48
N VAL A 54 2.19 5.69 2.92
CA VAL A 54 2.31 5.29 4.33
C VAL A 54 2.71 6.47 5.21
N TYR A 55 3.57 7.35 4.71
CA TYR A 55 3.96 8.57 5.42
C TYR A 55 2.77 9.51 5.60
N LEU A 56 2.00 9.82 4.55
CA LEU A 56 0.80 10.66 4.66
C LEU A 56 -0.25 10.01 5.57
N ALA A 57 -0.43 8.69 5.48
CA ALA A 57 -1.39 7.98 6.33
C ALA A 57 -0.99 7.95 7.83
N LYS A 58 0.31 8.04 8.13
CA LYS A 58 0.83 8.13 9.51
C LYS A 58 0.94 9.57 9.99
N ALA A 59 1.13 10.53 9.09
CA ALA A 59 1.17 11.93 9.41
C ALA A 59 -0.21 12.30 9.98
N ASN A 60 -0.24 12.56 11.28
CA ASN A 60 -1.41 13.08 11.95
C ASN A 60 -1.51 14.55 11.54
N TYR A 61 -2.11 14.80 10.36
CA TYR A 61 -2.31 16.15 9.86
C TYR A 61 -3.08 16.91 10.93
N LYS A 62 -2.43 17.93 11.51
CA LYS A 62 -3.15 18.95 12.28
C LYS A 62 -4.23 19.51 11.35
N MET A 63 -5.47 19.55 11.82
CA MET A 63 -6.54 20.24 11.10
C MET A 63 -6.05 21.64 10.72
N CYS A 64 -6.29 22.04 9.47
CA CYS A 64 -6.10 23.43 9.07
C CYS A 64 -6.92 24.33 10.01
N GLU A 65 -6.41 25.51 10.33
CA GLU A 65 -7.05 26.45 11.25
C GLU A 65 -8.50 26.77 10.84
N GLU A 66 -8.74 26.90 9.54
CA GLU A 66 -10.09 27.06 8.97
C GLU A 66 -11.02 25.89 9.29
N ASN A 67 -10.53 24.65 9.19
CA ASN A 67 -11.30 23.45 9.52
C ASN A 67 -11.57 23.33 11.03
N GLU A 68 -10.64 23.81 11.87
CA GLU A 68 -10.82 23.85 13.32
C GLU A 68 -11.93 24.85 13.73
N VAL A 69 -11.96 26.03 13.11
CA VAL A 69 -13.03 27.02 13.31
C VAL A 69 -14.38 26.47 12.86
N VAL A 70 -14.44 25.78 11.72
CA VAL A 70 -15.68 25.15 11.23
C VAL A 70 -16.13 24.02 12.15
N TYR A 71 -15.21 23.16 12.60
CA TYR A 71 -15.50 22.08 13.55
C TYR A 71 -16.10 22.62 14.85
N ASN A 72 -15.50 23.67 15.42
CA ASN A 72 -15.99 24.26 16.67
C ASN A 72 -17.39 24.85 16.49
N LYS A 73 -17.64 25.60 15.41
CA LYS A 73 -18.98 26.14 15.09
C LYS A 73 -20.04 25.04 14.92
N LEU A 74 -19.68 23.91 14.30
CA LEU A 74 -20.58 22.79 14.10
C LEU A 74 -20.85 22.00 15.40
N CYS A 75 -19.83 21.83 16.25
CA CYS A 75 -20.01 21.25 17.59
C CYS A 75 -20.97 22.09 18.44
N ASP A 76 -20.82 23.41 18.42
CA ASP A 76 -21.69 24.34 19.15
C ASP A 76 -23.14 24.32 18.64
N SER A 77 -23.36 23.95 17.38
CA SER A 77 -24.69 23.81 16.77
C SER A 77 -25.44 22.53 17.16
N GLY A 78 -24.86 21.67 18.00
CA GLY A 78 -25.48 20.44 18.49
C GLY A 78 -25.43 19.27 17.49
N VAL A 79 -24.73 19.42 16.37
CA VAL A 79 -24.53 18.36 15.38
C VAL A 79 -23.31 17.52 15.80
N ASN A 80 -23.48 16.21 15.90
CA ASN A 80 -22.40 15.30 16.29
C ASN A 80 -21.47 15.04 15.09
N VAL A 81 -20.45 15.88 14.93
CA VAL A 81 -19.49 15.79 13.82
C VAL A 81 -18.18 15.15 14.30
N THR A 82 -17.73 14.11 13.60
CA THR A 82 -16.45 13.45 13.90
C THR A 82 -15.28 14.18 13.25
N ARG A 83 -14.20 14.40 14.01
CA ARG A 83 -12.95 15.05 13.53
C ARG A 83 -12.34 14.40 12.29
N SER A 84 -12.62 13.13 12.03
CA SER A 84 -12.18 12.39 10.84
C SER A 84 -12.64 13.00 9.51
N ILE A 85 -13.71 13.81 9.49
CA ILE A 85 -14.18 14.49 8.27
C ILE A 85 -13.22 15.61 7.86
N PHE A 86 -12.50 16.17 8.83
CA PHE A 86 -11.64 17.35 8.64
C PHE A 86 -10.14 17.05 8.72
N SER A 87 -9.77 15.86 9.19
CA SER A 87 -8.42 15.31 9.15
C SER A 87 -8.36 14.20 8.10
N SER A 88 -8.22 14.57 6.83
CA SER A 88 -7.82 13.64 5.76
C SER A 88 -6.48 14.07 5.20
#